data_AF-A0A3M1UDG5-F1
#
_entry.id   AF-A0A3M1UDG5-F1
#
_cell.length_a   1.000
_cell.length_b   1.000
_cell.length_c   1.000
_cell.angle_alpha   90.00
_cell.angle_beta   90.00
_cell.angle_gamma   90.00
#
_symmetry.space_group_name_H-M   'P 1'
#
loop_
_entity.id
_entity.type
_entity.pdbx_description
1 polymer ?
#
loop_
_entity_poly.entity_id
_entity_poly.type
_entity_poly.pdbx_seq_one_letter_code
_entity_poly.pdbx_strand_id
1 'polypeptide(L)'
;MSFEPAKPQTYLLTFAALIVLTIITVLAARVVLPKIPMGIMVLDLNIVLAMAIACVKASLVVLYFMHFKDMGQVSKVWASAGVFFLLVMFFLTLGDYENRHPEETKGWTESGVLHDRRP
;
A
#
# COMPACT_ATOMS: atom_id res chain seq x y z
N MET A 1 -21.39 -23.69 -23.44
CA MET A 1 -20.46 -22.57 -23.28
C MET A 1 -20.14 -22.02 -24.66
N SER A 2 -20.85 -20.98 -25.08
CA SER A 2 -20.50 -20.24 -26.30
C SER A 2 -19.26 -19.42 -25.98
N PHE A 3 -18.14 -19.71 -26.67
CA PHE A 3 -16.95 -18.89 -26.66
C PHE A 3 -17.25 -17.60 -27.43
N GLU A 4 -17.90 -16.65 -26.79
CA GLU A 4 -17.89 -15.30 -27.31
C GLU A 4 -16.52 -14.73 -26.96
N PRO A 5 -15.63 -14.47 -27.95
CA PRO A 5 -14.33 -13.91 -27.66
C PRO A 5 -14.54 -12.58 -26.97
N ALA A 6 -14.05 -12.45 -25.73
CA ALA A 6 -14.09 -11.21 -24.98
C ALA A 6 -13.56 -10.08 -25.87
N LYS A 7 -14.37 -9.03 -26.06
CA LYS A 7 -14.05 -7.94 -26.98
C LYS A 7 -12.68 -7.36 -26.58
N PRO A 8 -11.65 -7.42 -27.46
CA PRO A 8 -10.30 -6.99 -27.12
C PRO A 8 -10.22 -5.50 -26.74
N GLN A 9 -11.25 -4.74 -27.11
CA GLN A 9 -11.42 -3.33 -26.81
C GLN A 9 -11.40 -3.04 -25.30
N THR A 10 -11.98 -3.89 -24.45
CA THR A 10 -12.03 -3.65 -22.99
C THR A 10 -10.63 -3.70 -22.36
N TYR A 11 -9.79 -4.66 -22.77
CA TYR A 11 -8.41 -4.76 -22.27
C TYR A 11 -7.54 -3.61 -22.78
N LEU A 12 -7.68 -3.25 -24.06
CA LEU A 12 -6.93 -2.13 -24.65
C LEU A 12 -7.28 -0.79 -23.99
N LEU A 13 -8.57 -0.56 -23.68
CA LEU A 13 -9.01 0.65 -23.00
C LEU A 13 -8.51 0.71 -21.55
N THR A 14 -8.52 -0.43 -20.86
CA THR A 14 -7.96 -0.54 -19.49
C THR A 14 -6.44 -0.34 -19.50
N PHE A 15 -5.73 -0.93 -20.48
CA PHE A 15 -4.29 -0.74 -20.66
C PHE A 15 -3.94 0.73 -20.90
N ALA A 16 -4.68 1.41 -21.78
CA ALA A 16 -4.52 2.85 -22.01
C ALA A 16 -4.79 3.67 -20.73
N ALA A 17 -5.85 3.34 -19.97
CA ALA A 17 -6.13 4.00 -18.70
C ALA A 17 -4.99 3.83 -17.68
N LEU A 18 -4.39 2.64 -17.60
CA LEU A 18 -3.24 2.39 -16.71
C LEU A 18 -1.98 3.15 -17.13
N ILE A 19 -1.73 3.28 -18.43
CA ILE A 19 -0.62 4.10 -18.96
C ILE A 19 -0.85 5.57 -18.58
N VAL A 20 -2.06 6.10 -18.82
CA VAL A 20 -2.41 7.49 -18.46
C VAL A 20 -2.22 7.74 -16.97
N LEU A 21 -2.73 6.85 -16.13
CA LEU A 21 -2.61 6.99 -14.67
C LEU A 21 -1.14 6.91 -14.21
N THR A 22 -0.31 6.11 -14.88
CA THR A 22 1.13 6.03 -14.61
C THR A 22 1.85 7.31 -15.03
N ILE A 23 1.52 7.89 -16.18
CA ILE A 23 2.06 9.18 -16.63
C ILE A 23 1.67 10.27 -15.63
N ILE A 24 0.41 10.33 -15.21
CA ILE A 24 -0.06 11.28 -14.19
C ILE A 24 0.73 11.11 -12.88
N THR A 25 1.00 9.86 -12.47
CA THR A 25 1.80 9.60 -11.25
C THR A 25 3.23 10.12 -11.38
N VAL A 26 3.88 9.88 -12.53
CA VAL A 26 5.24 10.38 -12.79
C VAL A 26 5.25 11.90 -12.83
N LEU A 27 4.27 12.53 -13.49
CA LEU A 27 4.14 13.98 -13.52
C LEU A 27 3.90 14.57 -12.12
N ALA A 28 3.02 13.96 -11.32
CA ALA A 28 2.78 14.34 -9.94
C ALA A 28 4.04 14.20 -9.06
N ALA A 29 4.85 13.16 -9.29
CA ALA A 29 6.12 12.99 -8.59
C ALA A 29 7.20 14.01 -9.03
N ARG A 30 7.15 14.48 -10.27
CA ARG A 30 8.09 15.49 -10.80
C ARG A 30 7.73 16.91 -10.36
N VAL A 31 6.46 17.20 -10.11
CA VAL A 31 6.02 18.48 -9.55
C VAL A 31 6.25 18.43 -8.04
N VAL A 32 7.24 19.19 -7.56
CA VAL A 32 7.45 19.39 -6.11
C VAL A 32 6.30 20.24 -5.60
N LEU A 33 5.30 19.61 -4.99
CA LEU A 33 4.24 20.33 -4.27
C LEU A 33 4.84 20.96 -3.00
N PRO A 34 4.37 22.17 -2.60
CA PRO A 34 4.82 22.82 -1.39
C PRO A 34 4.50 21.96 -0.16
N LYS A 35 5.51 21.75 0.70
CA LYS A 35 5.34 21.09 1.99
C LYS A 35 4.42 21.92 2.86
N ILE A 36 3.36 21.31 3.39
CA ILE A 36 2.45 21.97 4.34
C ILE A 36 2.93 21.60 5.75
N PRO A 37 3.46 22.54 6.54
CA PRO A 37 3.77 22.28 7.94
C PRO A 37 2.47 22.15 8.73
N MET A 38 2.14 20.94 9.19
CA MET A 38 1.02 20.67 10.10
C MET A 38 1.58 20.21 11.44
N GLY A 39 2.12 21.14 12.24
CA GLY A 39 2.58 20.87 13.61
C GLY A 39 3.77 19.90 13.71
N ILE A 40 3.70 18.90 14.60
CA ILE A 40 4.78 17.95 14.95
C ILE A 40 5.11 16.96 13.81
N MET A 41 4.27 16.87 12.77
CA MET A 41 4.43 15.93 11.66
C MET A 41 4.57 16.68 10.33
N VAL A 42 5.64 16.40 9.59
CA VAL A 42 5.79 16.90 8.22
C VAL A 42 5.13 15.91 7.28
N LEU A 43 3.94 16.26 6.76
CA LEU A 43 3.26 15.43 5.76
C LEU A 43 3.71 15.86 4.36
N ASP A 44 4.51 15.02 3.71
CA ASP A 44 4.87 15.22 2.32
C ASP A 44 3.64 14.99 1.44
N LEU A 45 2.99 16.06 0.97
CA LEU A 45 1.76 15.96 0.17
C LEU A 45 1.93 15.09 -1.09
N ASN A 46 3.17 14.97 -1.59
CA ASN A 46 3.54 14.04 -2.66
C ASN A 46 3.31 12.57 -2.29
N ILE A 47 3.60 12.14 -1.05
CA ILE A 47 3.42 10.73 -0.64
C ILE A 47 1.94 10.36 -0.55
N VAL A 48 1.13 11.26 -0.01
CA VAL A 48 -0.33 11.06 0.12
C VAL A 48 -0.98 11.00 -1.25
N LEU A 49 -0.62 11.93 -2.13
CA LEU A 49 -1.10 11.94 -3.50
C LEU A 49 -0.64 10.69 -4.27
N ALA A 50 0.61 10.28 -4.12
CA ALA A 50 1.13 9.05 -4.74
C ALA A 50 0.40 7.80 -4.24
N MET A 51 0.13 7.69 -2.94
CA MET A 51 -0.63 6.59 -2.35
C MET A 51 -2.08 6.56 -2.85
N ALA A 52 -2.74 7.72 -2.93
CA ALA A 52 -4.10 7.84 -3.45
C ALA A 52 -4.18 7.39 -4.93
N ILE A 53 -3.26 7.86 -5.78
CA ILE A 53 -3.20 7.44 -7.19
C ILE A 53 -2.88 5.95 -7.30
N ALA A 54 -1.99 5.42 -6.45
CA ALA A 54 -1.69 3.99 -6.40
C ALA A 54 -2.92 3.14 -6.04
N CYS A 55 -3.74 3.57 -5.08
CA CYS A 55 -4.99 2.88 -4.73
C CYS A 55 -6.00 2.88 -5.90
N VAL A 56 -6.16 4.00 -6.60
CA VAL A 56 -7.03 4.08 -7.80
C VAL A 56 -6.52 3.18 -8.92
N LYS A 57 -5.21 3.11 -9.10
CA LYS A 57 -4.59 2.20 -10.07
C LYS A 57 -4.87 0.74 -9.71
N ALA A 58 -4.66 0.37 -8.45
CA ALA A 58 -4.89 -0.99 -7.97
C ALA A 58 -6.36 -1.41 -8.12
N SER A 59 -7.32 -0.53 -7.82
CA SER A 59 -8.75 -0.85 -7.97
C SER A 59 -9.15 -1.06 -9.43
N LEU A 60 -8.63 -0.24 -10.37
CA LEU A 60 -8.84 -0.45 -11.80
C LEU A 60 -8.27 -1.80 -12.28
N VAL A 61 -7.07 -2.17 -11.84
CA VAL A 61 -6.45 -3.45 -12.19
C VAL A 61 -7.31 -4.62 -11.70
N VAL A 62 -7.76 -4.60 -10.45
CA VAL A 62 -8.58 -5.68 -9.89
C VAL A 62 -9.93 -5.78 -10.62
N LEU A 63 -10.61 -4.67 -10.89
CA LEU A 63 -11.93 -4.70 -11.52
C LEU A 63 -11.90 -5.19 -12.98
N TYR A 64 -10.90 -4.77 -13.76
CA TYR A 64 -10.87 -4.99 -15.21
C TYR A 64 -9.86 -6.06 -15.66
N PHE A 65 -8.64 -6.09 -15.12
CA PHE A 65 -7.62 -7.08 -15.54
C PHE A 65 -7.85 -8.45 -14.91
N MET A 66 -8.33 -8.49 -13.67
CA MET A 66 -8.65 -9.76 -13.01
C MET A 66 -10.03 -10.31 -13.38
N HIS A 67 -10.77 -9.71 -14.33
CA HIS A 67 -12.17 -10.07 -14.61
C HIS A 67 -13.03 -10.18 -13.36
N PHE A 68 -12.74 -9.38 -12.33
CA PHE A 68 -13.46 -9.49 -11.08
C PHE A 68 -14.97 -9.28 -11.29
N LYS A 69 -15.37 -8.50 -12.31
CA LYS A 69 -16.76 -8.34 -12.73
C LYS A 69 -17.40 -9.63 -13.29
N ASP A 70 -16.66 -10.38 -14.11
CA ASP A 70 -17.17 -11.56 -14.84
C ASP A 70 -16.96 -12.87 -14.07
N MET A 71 -16.28 -12.81 -12.93
CA MET A 71 -16.08 -13.94 -12.02
C MET A 71 -17.37 -14.38 -11.31
N GLY A 72 -17.46 -15.68 -11.01
CA GLY A 72 -18.50 -16.28 -10.17
C GLY A 72 -18.53 -15.69 -8.76
N GLN A 73 -19.70 -15.72 -8.11
CA GLN A 73 -19.93 -15.09 -6.80
C GLN A 73 -18.99 -15.63 -5.71
N VAL A 74 -18.65 -16.93 -5.74
CA VAL A 74 -17.74 -17.55 -4.77
C VAL A 74 -16.32 -17.00 -4.89
N SER A 75 -15.80 -16.81 -6.11
CA SER A 75 -14.46 -16.26 -6.34
C SER A 75 -14.36 -14.79 -5.89
N LYS A 76 -15.44 -14.02 -6.04
CA LYS A 76 -15.52 -12.63 -5.56
C LYS A 76 -15.39 -12.55 -4.04
N VAL A 77 -16.06 -13.45 -3.30
CA VAL A 77 -16.00 -13.51 -1.84
C VAL A 77 -14.57 -13.77 -1.37
N TRP A 78 -13.90 -14.79 -1.92
CA TRP A 78 -12.52 -15.12 -1.52
C TRP A 78 -11.52 -14.00 -1.79
N ALA A 79 -11.60 -13.34 -2.95
CA ALA A 79 -10.72 -12.21 -3.25
C ALA A 79 -11.00 -11.00 -2.33
N SER A 80 -12.27 -10.71 -2.01
CA SER A 80 -12.59 -9.68 -1.01
C SER A 80 -12.13 -10.04 0.40
N ALA A 81 -12.20 -11.32 0.78
CA ALA A 81 -11.71 -11.81 2.06
C ALA A 81 -10.19 -11.64 2.20
N GLY A 82 -9.43 -11.87 1.13
CA GLY A 82 -7.99 -11.62 1.09
C GLY A 82 -7.64 -10.14 1.29
N VAL A 83 -8.36 -9.23 0.60
CA VAL A 83 -8.15 -7.78 0.78
C VAL A 83 -8.56 -7.32 2.18
N PHE A 84 -9.69 -7.82 2.70
CA PHE A 84 -10.13 -7.54 4.06
C PHE A 84 -9.10 -8.00 5.09
N PHE A 85 -8.58 -9.22 4.95
CA PHE A 85 -7.55 -9.75 5.85
C PHE A 85 -6.25 -8.94 5.77
N LEU A 86 -5.84 -8.52 4.57
CA LEU A 86 -4.68 -7.63 4.39
C LEU A 86 -4.87 -6.31 5.15
N LEU A 87 -6.03 -5.68 5.02
CA LEU A 87 -6.34 -4.43 5.75
C LEU A 87 -6.19 -4.62 7.26
N VAL A 88 -6.76 -5.71 7.79
CA VAL A 88 -6.64 -6.06 9.21
C VAL A 88 -5.15 -6.19 9.61
N MET A 89 -4.34 -6.96 8.87
CA MET A 89 -2.91 -7.10 9.15
C MET A 89 -2.17 -5.75 9.11
N PHE A 90 -2.54 -4.85 8.20
CA PHE A 90 -1.92 -3.52 8.07
C PHE A 90 -2.21 -2.66 9.31
N PHE A 91 -3.47 -2.62 9.75
CA PHE A 91 -3.86 -1.87 10.96
C PHE A 91 -3.21 -2.43 12.22
N LEU A 92 -3.14 -3.77 12.36
CA LEU A 92 -2.45 -4.39 13.49
C LEU A 92 -0.95 -4.05 13.49
N THR A 93 -0.29 -4.11 12.35
CA THR A 93 1.16 -3.83 12.25
C THR A 93 1.47 -2.37 12.56
N LEU A 94 0.67 -1.44 12.03
CA LEU A 94 0.85 -0.01 12.31
C LEU A 94 0.57 0.30 13.79
N GLY A 95 -0.47 -0.28 14.37
CA GLY A 95 -0.77 -0.13 15.80
C GLY A 95 0.30 -0.74 16.71
N ASP A 96 0.88 -1.87 16.33
CA ASP A 96 2.02 -2.46 17.04
C ASP A 96 3.26 -1.56 16.95
N TYR A 97 3.53 -1.00 15.76
CA TYR A 97 4.66 -0.09 15.56
C TYR A 97 4.54 1.18 16.41
N GLU A 98 3.33 1.76 16.51
CA GLU A 98 3.08 2.94 17.35
C GLU A 98 3.22 2.65 18.85
N ASN A 99 2.80 1.46 19.29
CA ASN A 99 2.91 1.05 20.69
C ASN A 99 4.30 0.52 21.06
N ARG A 100 5.20 0.34 20.10
CA ARG A 100 6.56 -0.16 20.37
C ARG A 100 7.41 0.95 20.97
N HIS A 101 7.57 0.88 22.29
CA HIS A 101 8.60 1.67 22.97
C HIS A 101 9.99 1.13 22.59
N PRO A 102 10.94 2.01 22.24
CA PRO A 102 12.32 1.60 22.09
C PRO A 102 12.80 1.02 23.41
N GLU A 103 13.14 -0.27 23.42
CA GLU A 103 13.90 -0.83 24.52
C GLU A 103 15.27 -0.14 24.48
N GLU A 104 15.57 0.70 25.46
CA GLU A 104 16.95 1.11 25.74
C GLU A 104 17.72 -0.15 26.14
N THR A 105 18.23 -0.87 25.16
CA THR A 105 19.17 -1.95 25.41
C THR A 105 20.41 -1.28 25.99
N LYS A 106 20.60 -1.40 27.31
CA LYS A 106 21.89 -1.16 27.96
C LYS A 106 22.89 -2.07 27.25
N GLY A 107 23.61 -1.50 26.29
CA GLY A 107 24.51 -2.24 25.40
C GLY A 107 25.59 -2.96 26.21
N TRP A 108 26.31 -3.87 25.55
CA TRP A 108 27.41 -4.67 26.09
C TRP A 108 28.45 -3.91 26.95
N THR A 109 28.47 -2.58 26.81
CA THR A 109 29.17 -1.62 27.67
C THR A 109 28.78 -1.73 29.16
N GLU A 110 27.52 -1.96 29.49
CA GLU A 110 27.09 -2.12 30.90
C GLU A 110 27.29 -3.55 31.43
N SER A 111 27.10 -4.59 30.62
CA SER A 111 27.33 -5.98 31.07
C SER A 111 28.78 -6.24 31.47
N GLY A 112 29.75 -5.56 30.85
CA GLY A 112 31.16 -5.62 31.23
C GLY A 112 31.43 -5.00 32.61
N VAL A 113 30.76 -3.88 32.92
CA VAL A 113 30.86 -3.20 34.23
C VAL A 113 30.19 -4.01 35.34
N LEU A 114 29.15 -4.78 35.01
CA LEU A 114 28.40 -5.58 35.97
C LEU A 114 29.11 -6.91 36.30
N HIS A 115 29.99 -7.39 35.42
CA HIS A 115 30.78 -8.61 35.63
C HIS A 115 32.06 -8.37 36.48
N ASP A 116 32.58 -7.13 36.47
CA ASP A 116 33.73 -6.67 37.28
C ASP A 116 33.33 -6.30 38.73
N ARG A 117 32.03 -6.13 39.00
CA ARG A 117 31.50 -5.76 40.33
C ARG A 117 30.89 -6.91 41.14
N ARG A 118 31.12 -8.16 40.74
CA ARG A 118 30.73 -9.33 41.56
C ARG A 118 31.81 -9.54 42.65
N PRO A 119 31.46 -9.60 43.94
CA PRO A 119 32.41 -9.81 45.04
C PRO A 119 33.02 -11.22 45.02
#